data_AF-A0A958KWH1-F1
#
_entry.id   AF-A0A958KWH1-F1
#
_cell.length_a   1.000
_cell.length_b   1.000
_cell.length_c   1.000
_cell.angle_alpha   90.00
_cell.angle_beta   90.00
_cell.angle_gamma   90.00
#
_symmetry.space_group_name_H-M   'P 1'
#
loop_
_entity.id
_entity.type
_entity.pdbx_description
1 polymer ?
#
loop_
_entity_poly.entity_id
_entity_poly.type
_entity_poly.pdbx_seq_one_letter_code
_entity_poly.pdbx_strand_id
1 'polypeptide(L)' 'MKLIFKKIYELWIELGHILGWINSRIILTAFFVIFFIPTAVVFKIIRRDRLRLKRQTQDTYWITVDRPFNDQFKYQF' A
#
# COMPACT_ATOMS: atom_id res chain seq x y z
N MET A 1 13.82 -6.55 51.96
CA MET A 1 12.76 -7.28 51.24
C MET A 1 12.00 -6.41 50.23
N LYS A 2 11.46 -5.23 50.59
CA LYS A 2 10.70 -4.33 49.67
C LYS A 2 11.45 -3.89 48.39
N LEU A 3 12.78 -3.75 48.46
CA LEU A 3 13.62 -3.33 47.33
C LEU A 3 13.73 -4.36 46.20
N ILE A 4 13.63 -5.65 46.51
CA ILE A 4 13.75 -6.72 45.50
C ILE A 4 12.51 -6.74 44.62
N PHE A 5 11.32 -6.70 45.24
CA PHE A 5 10.05 -6.62 44.53
C PHE A 5 9.93 -5.37 43.66
N LYS A 6 10.45 -4.23 44.15
CA LYS A 6 10.47 -2.99 43.37
C LYS A 6 11.31 -3.13 42.09
N LYS A 7 12.52 -3.68 42.19
CA LYS A 7 13.40 -3.88 41.02
C LYS A 7 12.82 -4.86 40.00
N ILE A 8 12.20 -5.94 40.46
CA ILE A 8 11.53 -6.91 39.58
C ILE A 8 10.36 -6.26 38.84
N TYR A 9 9.57 -5.44 39.54
CA TYR A 9 8.47 -4.70 38.95
C TYR A 9 8.94 -3.71 37.87
N GLU A 10 9.98 -2.92 38.17
CA GLU A 10 10.56 -1.97 37.21
C GLU A 10 11.04 -2.68 35.92
N LEU A 11 11.73 -3.82 36.07
CA LEU A 11 12.21 -4.61 34.95
C LEU A 11 11.06 -5.25 34.15
N TRP A 12 9.98 -5.67 34.84
CA TRP A 12 8.78 -6.19 34.19
C TRP A 12 8.05 -5.13 33.36
N ILE A 13 7.97 -3.91 33.88
CA ILE A 13 7.37 -2.77 33.16
C ILE A 13 8.20 -2.41 31.94
N GLU A 14 9.54 -2.37 32.05
CA GLU A 14 10.43 -2.09 30.93
C GLU A 14 10.30 -3.14 29.81
N LEU A 15 10.19 -4.42 30.17
CA LEU A 15 9.89 -5.50 29.21
C LEU A 15 8.54 -5.28 28.51
N GLY A 16 7.51 -4.85 29.25
CA GLY A 16 6.21 -4.50 28.69
C GLY A 16 6.29 -3.37 27.67
N HIS A 17 7.10 -2.34 27.92
CA HIS A 17 7.31 -1.24 26.99
C HIS A 17 8.01 -1.69 25.70
N ILE A 18 9.05 -2.52 25.81
CA ILE A 18 9.77 -3.07 24.66
C ILE A 18 8.83 -3.95 23.82
N LEU A 19 8.05 -4.82 24.47
CA LEU A 19 7.06 -5.66 23.79
C LEU A 19 5.97 -4.82 23.12
N GLY A 20 5.50 -3.76 23.76
CA GLY A 20 4.55 -2.82 23.18
C GLY A 20 5.09 -2.17 21.90
N TRP A 21 6.32 -1.68 21.94
CA TRP A 21 7.00 -1.07 20.79
C TRP A 21 7.17 -2.03 19.61
N ILE A 22 7.54 -3.29 19.89
CA ILE A 22 7.63 -4.36 18.89
C ILE A 22 6.25 -4.67 18.33
N ASN A 23 5.24 -4.85 19.19
CA ASN A 23 3.89 -5.21 18.79
C ASN A 23 3.27 -4.14 17.86
N SER A 24 3.45 -2.85 18.14
CA SER A 24 2.97 -1.79 17.25
C SER A 24 3.55 -1.90 15.83
N ARG A 25 4.82 -2.27 15.69
CA ARG A 25 5.48 -2.47 14.38
C ARG A 25 4.98 -3.72 13.68
N ILE A 26 4.81 -4.80 14.44
CA ILE A 26 4.26 -6.07 13.92
C ILE A 26 2.85 -5.85 13.39
N ILE A 27 1.97 -5.23 14.18
CA ILE A 27 0.58 -4.95 13.78
C ILE A 27 0.55 -4.09 12.52
N LEU A 28 1.33 -3.01 12.46
CA LEU A 28 1.38 -2.14 11.30
C LEU A 28 1.89 -2.87 10.04
N THR A 29 2.94 -3.68 10.19
CA THR A 29 3.51 -4.46 9.08
C THR A 29 2.54 -5.52 8.61
N ALA A 30 1.91 -6.25 9.54
CA ALA A 30 0.91 -7.26 9.23
C ALA A 30 -0.30 -6.65 8.52
N PHE A 31 -0.79 -5.49 8.99
CA PHE A 31 -1.84 -4.75 8.32
C PHE A 31 -1.42 -4.36 6.90
N PHE A 32 -0.23 -3.78 6.72
CA PHE A 32 0.24 -3.41 5.39
C PHE A 32 0.30 -4.63 4.46
N VAL A 33 0.85 -5.74 4.93
CA VAL A 33 0.95 -6.99 4.16
C VAL A 33 -0.43 -7.55 3.80
N ILE A 34 -1.36 -7.61 4.77
CA ILE A 34 -2.69 -8.19 4.58
C ILE A 34 -3.58 -7.33 3.69
N PHE A 35 -3.40 -6.02 3.66
CA PHE A 35 -4.24 -5.15 2.82
C PHE A 35 -3.57 -4.85 1.48
N PHE A 36 -2.34 -4.35 1.46
CA PHE A 36 -1.71 -3.86 0.25
C PHE A 36 -1.24 -4.97 -0.69
N ILE A 37 -0.69 -6.07 -0.16
CA ILE A 37 -0.21 -7.17 -1.01
C ILE A 37 -1.34 -7.87 -1.77
N PRO A 38 -2.45 -8.31 -1.13
CA PRO A 38 -3.52 -8.92 -1.91
C PRO A 38 -4.18 -7.91 -2.84
N THR A 39 -4.28 -6.63 -2.50
CA THR A 39 -4.73 -5.61 -3.46
C THR A 39 -3.83 -5.58 -4.70
N ALA A 40 -2.51 -5.59 -4.53
CA ALA A 40 -1.57 -5.66 -5.65
C ALA A 40 -1.71 -6.97 -6.45
N VAL A 41 -1.90 -8.11 -5.78
CA VAL A 41 -2.14 -9.41 -6.42
C VAL A 41 -3.44 -9.40 -7.22
N VAL A 42 -4.53 -8.86 -6.67
CA VAL A 42 -5.81 -8.72 -7.35
C VAL A 42 -5.67 -7.87 -8.62
N PHE A 43 -4.98 -6.72 -8.55
CA PHE A 43 -4.71 -5.90 -9.74
C PHE A 43 -3.86 -6.65 -10.77
N LYS A 44 -2.88 -7.43 -10.33
CA LYS A 44 -2.04 -8.26 -11.21
C LYS A 44 -2.85 -9.35 -11.92
N ILE A 45 -3.80 -9.99 -11.22
CA ILE A 45 -4.68 -11.03 -11.78
C ILE A 45 -5.65 -10.42 -12.79
N ILE A 46 -6.27 -9.28 -12.45
CA ILE A 46 -7.26 -8.63 -13.32
C ILE A 46 -6.63 -8.14 -14.64
N ARG A 47 -5.29 -8.05 -14.74
CA ARG A 47 -4.53 -7.62 -15.95
C ARG A 47 -5.05 -6.33 -16.60
N ARG A 48 -5.87 -5.55 -15.90
CA ARG A 48 -6.24 -4.20 -16.32
C ARG A 48 -5.05 -3.31 -16.12
N ASP A 49 -4.21 -3.25 -17.13
CA ASP A 49 -3.14 -2.28 -17.23
C ASP A 49 -3.74 -0.90 -17.56
N ARG A 50 -4.55 -0.36 -16.65
CA ARG A 50 -5.15 0.98 -16.75
C ARG A 50 -4.07 2.06 -16.88
N LEU A 51 -2.88 1.77 -16.37
CA LEU A 51 -1.75 2.69 -16.33
C LEU A 51 -0.75 2.43 -17.47
N ARG A 52 -0.97 1.42 -18.33
CA ARG A 52 -0.01 1.00 -19.38
C ARG A 52 1.43 0.87 -18.84
N LEU A 53 1.56 0.31 -17.64
CA LEU A 53 2.83 0.13 -16.92
C LEU A 53 3.81 -0.76 -17.69
N LYS A 54 3.30 -1.64 -18.57
CA LYS A 54 4.15 -2.38 -19.50
C LYS A 54 4.53 -1.49 -20.68
N ARG A 55 5.84 -1.29 -20.87
CA ARG A 55 6.41 -0.61 -22.04
C ARG A 55 5.93 -1.33 -23.30
N GLN A 56 5.07 -0.68 -24.06
CA GLN A 56 4.63 -1.16 -25.36
C GLN A 56 5.75 -0.86 -26.36
N THR A 57 6.12 -1.85 -27.19
CA THR A 57 7.09 -1.68 -28.28
C THR A 57 6.43 -0.90 -29.41
N GLN A 58 6.22 0.39 -29.19
CA GLN A 58 5.59 1.30 -30.13
C GLN A 58 6.54 2.47 -30.36
N ASP A 59 6.75 2.81 -31.63
CA ASP A 59 7.63 3.92 -32.02
C ASP A 59 7.05 5.29 -31.66
N THR A 60 5.76 5.35 -31.29
CA THR A 60 5.11 6.62 -30.96
C THR A 60 4.13 6.50 -29.81
N TYR A 61 3.97 7.59 -29.07
CA TYR A 61 3.04 7.72 -27.95
C TYR A 61 1.56 7.87 -28.39
N TRP A 62 1.30 8.03 -29.70
CA TRP A 62 -0.04 8.24 -30.23
C TRP A 62 -0.95 7.03 -29.95
N ILE A 63 -2.13 7.32 -29.44
CA ILE A 63 -3.17 6.33 -29.19
C ILE A 63 -4.22 6.50 -30.27
N THR A 64 -4.54 5.43 -31.00
CA THR A 64 -5.67 5.45 -31.93
C THR A 64 -6.95 5.55 -31.10
N VAL A 65 -7.74 6.58 -31.40
CA VAL A 65 -9.02 6.79 -30.75
C VAL A 65 -10.10 6.35 -31.73
N ASP A 66 -10.61 5.14 -31.57
CA ASP A 66 -11.69 4.57 -32.42
C ASP A 66 -13.08 5.14 -32.08
N ARG A 67 -13.15 6.20 -31.29
CA ARG A 67 -14.43 6.81 -30.92
C ARG A 67 -14.90 7.74 -32.05
N PRO A 68 -16.18 7.71 -32.44
CA PRO A 68 -16.70 8.66 -33.41
C PRO A 68 -16.43 10.07 -32.90
N PHE A 69 -15.88 10.92 -33.77
CA PHE A 69 -15.62 12.32 -33.45
C PHE A 69 -16.95 12.97 -33.05
N ASN A 70 -17.07 13.33 -31.78
CA ASN A 70 -18.27 13.97 -31.28
C ASN A 70 -18.08 15.48 -31.46
N ASP A 71 -18.85 16.06 -32.39
CA ASP A 71 -18.84 17.49 -32.75
C ASP A 71 -19.26 18.44 -31.59
N GLN A 72 -19.51 17.92 -30.39
CA GLN A 72 -19.89 18.69 -29.20
C GLN A 72 -18.96 19.86 -28.86
N PHE A 73 -17.70 19.83 -29.30
CA PHE A 73 -16.71 20.87 -29.01
C PHE A 73 -16.51 21.87 -30.16
N LYS A 74 -17.29 21.79 -31.24
CA LYS A 74 -17.12 22.61 -32.45
C LYS A 74 -17.34 24.12 -32.23
N TYR A 75 -17.99 24.52 -31.13
CA TYR A 75 -18.37 25.91 -30.84
C TYR A 75 -17.91 26.40 -29.46
N GLN A 76 -16.85 25.83 -28.89
CA GLN A 76 -16.37 26.21 -27.55
C GLN A 76 -15.38 27.39 -27.51
N PHE A 77 -15.07 28.02 -28.65
CA PHE A 77 -14.25 29.24 -28.72
C PHE A 77 -14.79 30.19 -29.78
#